data_AF-A0A8T6U9I5-F1
#
_entry.id   AF-A0A8T6U9I5-F1
#
_cell.length_a   1.000
_cell.length_b   1.000
_cell.length_c   1.000
_cell.angle_alpha   90.00
_cell.angle_beta   90.00
_cell.angle_gamma   90.00
#
_symmetry.space_group_name_H-M   'P 1'
#
loop_
_entity.id
_entity.type
_entity.pdbx_description
1 polymer ?
#
loop_
_entity_poly.entity_id
_entity_poly.type
_entity_poly.pdbx_seq_one_letter_code
_entity_poly.pdbx_strand_id
1 'polypeptide(L)'
;MVLTTFTLRQFKLADLDQVMYVNKVCLPENYTRYFFIDLYRRFSEVFIVAEEAEDIVGYIMCRIEAGPPDWGLFGISKKGHVISVAVLPEHQRQG
;
A
#
# COMPACT_ATOMS: atom_id res chain seq x y z
N MET A 1 -27.94 2.85 9.91
CA MET A 1 -26.77 3.19 9.06
C MET A 1 -25.61 3.39 10.00
N VAL A 2 -24.64 2.48 10.01
CA VAL A 2 -23.35 2.72 10.66
C VAL A 2 -22.58 3.61 9.69
N LEU A 3 -22.18 4.81 10.12
CA LEU A 3 -21.27 5.65 9.37
C LEU A 3 -19.88 5.04 9.51
N THR A 4 -19.50 4.15 8.60
CA THR A 4 -18.14 3.63 8.51
C THR A 4 -17.24 4.78 8.07
N THR A 5 -16.36 5.23 8.96
CA THR A 5 -15.46 6.36 8.70
C THR A 5 -14.06 5.81 8.54
N PHE A 6 -13.61 5.67 7.29
CA PHE A 6 -12.24 5.27 7.01
C PHE A 6 -11.30 6.45 7.17
N THR A 7 -10.16 6.21 7.83
CA THR A 7 -9.05 7.16 7.87
C THR A 7 -7.91 6.65 7.00
N LEU A 8 -7.47 7.46 6.05
CA LEU A 8 -6.25 7.19 5.29
C LEU A 8 -5.07 7.86 5.97
N ARG A 9 -4.00 7.10 6.21
CA ARG A 9 -2.77 7.62 6.80
C ARG A 9 -1.55 6.85 6.35
N GLN A 10 -0.37 7.39 6.60
CA GLN A 10 0.88 6.66 6.38
C GLN A 10 0.93 5.40 7.26
N PHE A 11 1.50 4.35 6.67
CA PHE A 11 1.86 3.12 7.35
C PHE A 11 2.85 3.39 8.50
N LYS A 12 2.69 2.66 9.59
CA LYS A 12 3.60 2.59 10.73
C LYS A 12 4.06 1.15 10.90
N LEU A 13 5.24 0.94 11.47
CA LEU A 13 5.75 -0.42 11.75
C LEU A 13 4.79 -1.27 12.61
N ALA A 14 3.96 -0.65 13.44
CA ALA A 14 2.93 -1.33 14.23
C ALA A 14 1.80 -1.94 13.38
N ASP A 15 1.58 -1.42 12.16
CA ASP A 15 0.53 -1.90 11.24
C ASP A 15 0.98 -3.15 10.46
N LEU A 16 2.26 -3.54 10.54
CA LEU A 16 2.89 -4.52 9.65
C LEU A 16 2.17 -5.87 9.64
N ASP A 17 1.83 -6.38 10.81
CA ASP A 17 1.20 -7.70 10.92
C ASP A 17 -0.22 -7.67 10.32
N GLN A 18 -0.95 -6.56 10.50
CA GLN A 18 -2.28 -6.39 9.91
C GLN A 18 -2.22 -6.22 8.39
N VAL A 19 -1.25 -5.43 7.87
CA VAL A 19 -1.05 -5.29 6.42
C VAL A 19 -0.67 -6.62 5.77
N MET A 20 0.22 -7.40 6.41
CA MET A 20 0.58 -8.74 5.94
C MET A 20 -0.63 -9.69 5.95
N TYR A 21 -1.51 -9.57 6.95
CA TYR A 21 -2.78 -10.29 6.98
C TYR A 21 -3.68 -9.91 5.79
N VAL A 22 -3.92 -8.61 5.55
CA VAL A 22 -4.73 -8.15 4.40
C VAL A 22 -4.14 -8.64 3.07
N ASN A 23 -2.81 -8.57 2.90
CA ASN A 23 -2.14 -9.12 1.71
C ASN A 23 -2.44 -10.61 1.52
N LYS A 24 -2.27 -11.42 2.57
CA LYS A 24 -2.47 -12.87 2.51
C LYS A 24 -3.91 -13.28 2.26
N VAL A 25 -4.87 -12.53 2.79
CA VAL A 25 -6.30 -12.78 2.58
C VAL A 25 -6.71 -12.44 1.15
N CYS A 26 -6.18 -11.35 0.60
CA CYS A 26 -6.69 -10.79 -0.65
C CYS A 26 -5.88 -11.17 -1.90
N LEU A 27 -4.61 -11.56 -1.75
CA LEU A 27 -3.68 -11.75 -2.88
C LEU A 27 -2.90 -13.08 -2.76
N PRO A 28 -2.62 -13.75 -3.90
CA PRO A 28 -1.76 -14.93 -3.92
C PRO A 28 -0.27 -14.58 -3.72
N GLU A 29 0.17 -13.38 -4.10
CA GLU A 29 1.56 -12.91 -3.95
C GLU A 29 1.87 -12.46 -2.51
N ASN A 30 2.38 -13.41 -1.72
CA ASN A 30 2.73 -13.19 -0.32
C ASN A 30 4.21 -12.77 -0.17
N TYR A 31 4.44 -11.51 0.21
CA TYR A 31 5.79 -10.97 0.41
C TYR A 31 6.35 -11.28 1.79
N THR A 32 7.68 -11.26 1.92
CA THR A 32 8.34 -11.40 3.22
C THR A 32 8.19 -10.14 4.06
N ARG A 33 8.25 -10.28 5.40
CA ARG A 33 8.28 -9.15 6.33
C ARG A 33 9.36 -8.12 5.97
N TYR A 34 10.54 -8.61 5.57
CA TYR A 34 11.67 -7.76 5.17
C TYR A 34 11.31 -6.85 3.98
N PHE A 35 10.56 -7.35 3.00
CA PHE A 35 10.20 -6.59 1.80
C PHE A 35 9.29 -5.39 2.14
N PHE A 36 8.27 -5.59 2.97
CA PHE A 36 7.42 -4.49 3.46
C PHE A 36 8.24 -3.43 4.22
N ILE A 37 9.16 -3.88 5.09
CA ILE A 37 10.00 -2.96 5.88
C ILE A 37 10.98 -2.19 4.99
N ASP A 38 11.60 -2.83 3.98
CA ASP A 38 12.50 -2.16 3.04
C ASP A 38 11.77 -1.04 2.28
N LEU A 39 10.57 -1.34 1.78
CA LEU A 39 9.76 -0.36 1.07
C LEU A 39 9.32 0.78 1.97
N TYR A 40 8.87 0.48 3.19
CA TYR A 40 8.55 1.53 4.17
C TYR A 40 9.74 2.44 4.46
N ARG A 41 10.94 1.88 4.68
CA ARG A 41 12.14 2.67 4.98
C ARG A 41 12.56 3.60 3.84
N ARG A 42 12.25 3.22 2.60
CA ARG A 42 12.68 3.96 1.39
C ARG A 42 11.61 4.87 0.83
N PHE A 43 10.33 4.53 1.03
CA PHE A 43 9.19 5.13 0.36
C PHE A 43 8.00 5.34 1.32
N SER A 44 8.27 5.69 2.59
CA SER A 44 7.25 5.83 3.64
C SER A 44 6.09 6.74 3.26
N GLU A 45 6.34 7.82 2.52
CA GLU A 45 5.32 8.79 2.13
C GLU A 45 4.26 8.21 1.18
N VAL A 46 4.60 7.14 0.45
CA VAL A 46 3.73 6.49 -0.54
C VAL A 46 3.31 5.09 -0.12
N PHE A 47 3.49 4.75 1.16
CA PHE A 47 2.92 3.57 1.78
C PHE A 47 1.78 4.01 2.72
N ILE A 48 0.54 3.85 2.24
CA ILE A 48 -0.67 4.33 2.90
C ILE A 48 -1.51 3.14 3.33
N VAL A 49 -2.16 3.26 4.49
CA VAL A 49 -3.14 2.31 5.01
C VAL A 49 -4.51 2.98 5.14
N ALA A 50 -5.55 2.17 5.00
CA ALA A 50 -6.92 2.50 5.37
C ALA A 50 -7.23 1.86 6.71
N GLU A 51 -7.67 2.68 7.66
CA GLU A 51 -7.99 2.29 9.03
C GLU A 51 -9.48 2.52 9.31
N GLU A 52 -10.12 1.55 9.96
CA GLU A 52 -11.45 1.66 10.55
C GLU A 52 -11.41 1.10 11.98
N ALA A 53 -11.86 1.89 12.96
CA ALA A 53 -11.90 1.47 14.36
C ALA A 53 -10.57 0.85 14.88
N GLU A 54 -9.42 1.44 14.50
CA GLU A 54 -8.07 0.98 14.82
C GLU A 54 -7.58 -0.27 14.06
N ASP A 55 -8.44 -0.89 13.25
CA ASP A 55 -8.09 -2.02 12.39
C ASP A 55 -7.69 -1.56 10.98
N ILE A 56 -6.63 -2.15 10.45
CA ILE A 56 -6.19 -1.93 9.07
C ILE A 56 -7.03 -2.79 8.14
N VAL A 57 -7.90 -2.13 7.39
CA VAL A 57 -8.85 -2.77 6.47
C VAL A 57 -8.35 -2.79 5.01
N GLY A 58 -7.32 -1.99 4.71
CA GLY A 58 -6.72 -1.92 3.39
C GLY A 58 -5.37 -1.21 3.39
N TYR A 59 -4.62 -1.38 2.31
CA TYR A 59 -3.35 -0.68 2.12
C TYR A 59 -3.01 -0.50 0.64
N ILE A 60 -2.12 0.46 0.38
CA ILE A 60 -1.41 0.61 -0.88
C ILE A 60 0.08 0.81 -0.59
N MET A 61 0.90 0.02 -1.28
CA MET A 61 2.35 0.01 -1.15
C MET A 61 2.98 0.35 -2.50
N CYS A 62 3.59 1.53 -2.58
CA CYS A 62 4.21 2.05 -3.80
C CYS A 62 5.73 2.21 -3.66
N ARG A 63 6.42 2.31 -4.81
CA ARG A 63 7.80 2.82 -4.90
C ARG A 63 7.93 3.85 -6.00
N ILE A 64 8.98 4.67 -5.91
CA ILE A 64 9.38 5.60 -6.97
C ILE A 64 10.57 5.02 -7.71
N GLU A 65 10.43 4.84 -9.02
CA GLU A 65 11.49 4.38 -9.91
C GLU A 65 12.01 5.53 -10.75
N ALA A 66 13.32 5.56 -10.99
CA ALA A 66 13.95 6.45 -11.95
C ALA A 66 14.42 5.62 -13.14
N GLY A 67 14.00 5.98 -14.35
CA GLY A 67 14.32 5.21 -15.55
C GLY A 67 14.11 6.01 -16.83
N PRO A 68 14.34 5.37 -18.00
CA PRO A 68 14.06 6.00 -19.27
C PRO A 68 12.54 6.32 -19.39
N PRO A 69 12.19 7.42 -20.07
CA PRO A 69 10.80 7.81 -20.26
C PRO A 69 10.05 6.80 -21.12
N ASP A 70 8.77 6.54 -20.79
CA ASP A 70 7.90 5.70 -21.64
C ASP A 70 7.46 6.45 -22.92
N TRP A 71 7.50 7.79 -22.89
CA TRP A 71 7.21 8.66 -24.02
C TRP A 71 8.27 9.76 -24.15
N GLY A 72 8.85 9.89 -25.34
CA GLY A 72 9.91 10.86 -25.66
C GLY A 72 11.31 10.21 -25.74
N LEU A 73 12.23 10.88 -26.43
CA LEU A 73 13.55 10.32 -26.77
C LEU A 73 14.66 10.64 -25.76
N PHE A 74 14.45 11.55 -24.80
CA PHE A 74 15.53 12.07 -23.94
C PHE A 74 15.09 12.29 -22.49
N GLY A 75 15.98 11.96 -21.54
CA GLY A 75 15.85 12.27 -20.11
C GLY A 75 15.73 11.06 -19.17
N ILE A 76 15.62 11.33 -17.87
CA ILE A 76 15.23 10.37 -16.82
C ILE A 76 13.86 10.80 -16.30
N SER A 77 12.88 9.90 -16.29
CA SER A 77 11.58 10.14 -15.68
C SER A 77 11.48 9.43 -14.32
N LYS A 78 10.73 10.05 -13.40
CA LYS A 78 10.30 9.41 -12.16
C LYS A 78 8.92 8.78 -12.38
N LYS A 79 8.78 7.50 -12.06
CA LYS A 79 7.54 6.75 -12.21
C LYS A 79 7.08 6.25 -10.85
N GLY A 80 5.79 6.39 -10.55
CA GLY A 80 5.16 5.74 -9.42
C GLY A 80 4.78 4.32 -9.81
N HIS A 81 5.25 3.33 -9.05
CA HIS A 81 4.91 1.93 -9.25
C HIS A 81 4.13 1.44 -8.03
N VAL A 82 2.86 1.07 -8.26
CA VAL A 82 2.03 0.36 -7.28
C VAL A 82 2.48 -1.09 -7.22
N ILE A 83 3.15 -1.47 -6.13
CA ILE A 83 3.65 -2.84 -5.94
C ILE A 83 2.53 -3.76 -5.49
N SER A 84 1.69 -3.28 -4.58
CA SER A 84 0.57 -4.04 -4.05
C SER A 84 -0.50 -3.10 -3.49
N VAL A 85 -1.76 -3.43 -3.75
CA VAL A 85 -2.93 -2.75 -3.20
C VAL A 85 -3.98 -3.80 -2.88
N ALA A 86 -4.56 -3.75 -1.69
CA ALA A 86 -5.60 -4.67 -1.28
C ALA A 86 -6.50 -4.06 -0.21
N VAL A 87 -7.76 -4.47 -0.21
CA VAL A 87 -8.79 -4.12 0.77
C VAL A 87 -9.54 -5.40 1.14
N LEU A 88 -9.79 -5.61 2.42
CA LEU A 88 -10.55 -6.77 2.91
C LEU A 88 -11.94 -6.83 2.27
N PRO A 89 -12.44 -8.03 1.86
CA PRO A 89 -13.69 -8.17 1.11
C PRO A 89 -14.90 -7.44 1.70
N GLU A 90 -15.04 -7.48 3.03
CA GLU A 90 -16.11 -6.85 3.80
C GLU A 90 -16.07 -5.31 3.79
N HIS A 91 -14.93 -4.71 3.46
CA HIS A 91 -14.72 -3.25 3.38
C HIS A 91 -14.63 -2.74 1.92
N GLN A 92 -14.83 -3.61 0.91
CA GLN A 92 -14.82 -3.22 -0.50
C GLN A 92 -16.10 -2.49 -0.92
N ARG A 93 -16.07 -1.83 -2.10
CA ARG A 93 -17.21 -1.09 -2.69
C ARG A 93 -17.62 0.18 -1.91
N GLN A 94 -16.71 0.73 -1.14
CA GLN A 94 -16.92 1.94 -0.32
C GLN A 94 -16.00 3.12 -0.72
N GLY A 95 -15.25 2.97 -1.83
CA GLY A 95 -14.23 3.90 -2.35
C GLY A 95 -13.29 3.16 -3.28
#